data_AF-V7C4R0-F1
#
_entry.id   AF-V7C4R0-F1
#
_cell.length_a   1.000
_cell.length_b   1.000
_cell.length_c   1.000
_cell.angle_alpha   90.00
_cell.angle_beta   90.00
_cell.angle_gamma   90.00
#
_symmetry.space_group_name_H-M   'P 1'
#
loop_
_entity.id
_entity.type
_entity.pdbx_description
1 polymer ?
#
loop_
_entity_poly.entity_id
_entity_poly.type
_entity_poly.pdbx_seq_one_letter_code
_entity_poly.pdbx_strand_id
1 'polypeptide(L)'
;MDENKKWMHKETERQRRQEMGKLCTNLRSLLPLEYIKGKRSASDHVHEAMNYINHLQDKVKQLQAKRDALLKVSNFSSTGPENESSCTTHHLPPLVFVHPFPGGLEIMCSYSFRRSVFPMSRLLDILHKEGLSVVSTTSIRRDGRFIHTIQSENPNHPNMIDTDYSELQIKLMEALSSSIDDSIS
;
A
#
# COMPACT_ATOMS: atom_id res chain seq x y z
N MET A 1 -32.85 -27.75 44.25
CA MET A 1 -32.06 -26.54 43.93
C MET A 1 -30.64 -26.88 43.44
N ASP A 2 -30.00 -27.92 43.95
CA ASP A 2 -28.61 -28.25 43.60
C ASP A 2 -28.41 -28.80 42.19
N GLU A 3 -29.37 -29.55 41.65
CA GLU A 3 -29.31 -30.06 40.27
C GLU A 3 -29.35 -28.94 39.22
N ASN A 4 -30.12 -27.87 39.47
CA ASN A 4 -30.16 -26.71 38.58
C ASN A 4 -28.81 -25.96 38.58
N LYS A 5 -28.17 -25.80 39.74
CA LYS A 5 -26.83 -25.21 39.85
C LYS A 5 -25.78 -26.04 39.10
N LYS A 6 -25.81 -27.37 39.24
CA LYS A 6 -24.92 -28.28 38.51
C LYS A 6 -25.10 -28.15 37.00
N TRP A 7 -26.34 -28.10 36.52
CA TRP A 7 -26.63 -27.95 35.09
C TRP A 7 -26.13 -26.61 34.55
N MET A 8 -26.39 -25.51 35.26
CA MET A 8 -25.89 -24.17 34.89
C MET A 8 -24.36 -24.12 34.83
N HIS A 9 -23.64 -24.72 35.79
CA HIS A 9 -22.17 -24.77 35.73
C HIS A 9 -21.66 -25.57 34.52
N LYS A 10 -22.31 -26.69 34.19
CA LYS A 10 -21.97 -27.51 33.01
C LYS A 10 -22.21 -26.75 31.70
N GLU A 11 -23.30 -26.00 31.64
CA GLU A 11 -23.66 -25.13 30.52
C GLU A 11 -22.60 -24.05 30.30
N THR A 12 -22.25 -23.32 31.36
CA THR A 12 -21.22 -22.27 31.32
C THR A 12 -19.87 -22.82 30.87
N GLU A 13 -19.43 -23.95 31.42
CA GLU A 13 -18.16 -24.56 31.01
C GLU A 13 -18.20 -25.08 29.57
N ARG A 14 -19.35 -25.56 29.09
CA ARG A 14 -19.52 -25.94 27.69
C ARG A 14 -19.37 -24.72 26.79
N GLN A 15 -20.05 -23.62 27.10
CA GLN A 15 -19.97 -22.37 26.34
C GLN A 15 -18.51 -21.86 26.28
N ARG A 16 -17.81 -21.86 27.43
CA ARG A 16 -16.40 -21.47 27.51
C ARG A 16 -15.50 -22.31 26.57
N ARG A 17 -15.74 -23.62 26.47
CA ARG A 17 -14.99 -24.51 25.56
C ARG A 17 -15.34 -24.31 24.10
N GLN A 18 -16.60 -24.04 23.79
CA GLN A 18 -17.03 -23.72 22.41
C GLN A 18 -16.36 -22.43 21.94
N GLU A 19 -16.32 -21.41 22.79
CA GLU A 19 -15.63 -20.15 22.51
C GLU A 19 -14.13 -20.35 22.31
N MET A 20 -13.47 -21.11 23.19
CA MET A 20 -12.05 -21.46 23.02
C MET A 20 -11.80 -22.19 21.70
N GLY A 21 -12.66 -23.15 21.34
CA GLY A 21 -12.59 -23.87 20.07
C GLY A 21 -12.66 -22.92 18.87
N LYS A 22 -13.62 -21.98 18.89
CA LYS A 22 -13.78 -20.94 17.86
C LYS A 22 -12.53 -20.06 17.73
N LEU A 23 -11.92 -19.67 18.85
CA LEU A 23 -10.69 -18.87 18.83
C LEU A 23 -9.52 -19.65 18.23
N CYS A 24 -9.35 -20.93 18.60
CA CYS A 24 -8.32 -21.78 18.01
C CYS A 24 -8.50 -21.97 16.50
N THR A 25 -9.74 -22.16 16.03
CA THR A 25 -10.02 -22.26 14.58
C THR A 25 -9.72 -20.97 13.85
N ASN A 26 -10.07 -19.82 14.45
CA ASN A 26 -9.77 -18.51 13.89
C ASN A 26 -8.27 -18.29 13.79
N LEU A 27 -7.51 -18.60 14.86
CA LEU A 27 -6.06 -18.50 14.85
C LEU A 27 -5.45 -19.33 13.71
N ARG A 28 -5.86 -20.60 13.57
CA ARG A 28 -5.39 -21.48 12.50
C ARG A 28 -5.65 -20.90 11.11
N SER A 29 -6.79 -20.25 10.89
CA SER A 29 -7.14 -19.65 9.60
C SER A 29 -6.27 -18.45 9.18
N LEU A 30 -5.62 -17.79 10.14
CA LEU A 30 -4.73 -16.65 9.90
C LEU A 30 -3.29 -17.07 9.57
N LEU A 31 -2.97 -18.35 9.74
CA LEU A 31 -1.62 -18.86 9.53
C LEU A 31 -1.44 -19.33 8.07
N PRO A 32 -0.27 -19.07 7.46
CA PRO A 32 0.05 -19.61 6.14
C PRO A 32 0.08 -21.14 6.14
N LEU A 33 -0.18 -21.73 4.97
CA LEU A 33 -0.27 -23.18 4.80
C LEU A 33 1.02 -23.89 5.24
N GLU A 34 2.17 -23.26 5.03
CA GLU A 34 3.50 -23.78 5.38
C GLU A 34 3.64 -24.03 6.88
N TYR A 35 3.03 -23.18 7.71
CA TYR A 35 3.10 -23.24 9.17
C TYR A 35 2.06 -24.19 9.78
N ILE A 36 0.99 -24.51 9.05
CA ILE A 36 -0.09 -25.38 9.55
C ILE A 36 -0.08 -26.79 8.96
N LYS A 37 0.72 -27.04 7.92
CA LYS A 37 0.79 -28.32 7.24
C LYS A 37 1.31 -29.39 8.20
N GLY A 38 0.55 -30.48 8.34
CA GLY A 38 0.90 -31.60 9.24
C GLY A 38 0.66 -31.34 10.73
N LYS A 39 0.35 -30.11 11.14
CA LYS A 39 0.11 -29.71 12.54
C LYS A 39 -1.37 -29.81 12.85
N ARG A 40 -1.76 -30.65 13.83
CA ARG A 40 -3.17 -30.97 14.11
C ARG A 40 -3.67 -30.46 15.46
N SER A 41 -2.80 -30.26 16.45
CA SER A 41 -3.23 -29.84 17.78
C SER A 41 -3.33 -28.32 17.92
N ALA A 42 -4.16 -27.84 18.85
CA ALA A 42 -4.25 -26.41 19.16
C ALA A 42 -2.92 -25.86 19.71
N SER A 43 -2.18 -26.66 20.49
CA SER A 43 -0.86 -26.28 21.00
C SER A 43 0.14 -26.08 19.87
N ASP A 44 0.13 -26.97 18.87
CA ASP A 44 0.96 -26.81 17.68
C ASP A 44 0.62 -25.50 16.96
N HIS A 45 -0.67 -25.21 16.74
CA HIS A 45 -1.08 -23.99 16.04
C HIS A 45 -0.68 -22.73 16.81
N VAL A 46 -0.75 -22.75 18.14
CA VAL A 46 -0.28 -21.63 18.98
C VAL A 46 1.23 -21.46 18.87
N HIS A 47 1.99 -22.55 18.88
CA HIS A 47 3.44 -22.49 18.72
C HIS A 47 3.85 -21.96 17.33
N GLU A 48 3.21 -22.46 16.28
CA GLU A 48 3.48 -22.01 14.91
C GLU A 48 3.03 -20.57 14.67
N ALA A 49 1.98 -20.11 15.37
CA ALA A 49 1.61 -18.69 15.36
C ALA A 49 2.73 -17.80 15.92
N MET A 50 3.40 -18.23 16.99
CA MET A 50 4.55 -17.51 17.54
C MET A 50 5.71 -17.44 16.53
N ASN A 51 6.01 -18.56 15.87
CA ASN A 51 7.04 -18.60 14.82
C ASN A 51 6.71 -17.66 13.67
N TYR A 52 5.44 -17.64 13.24
CA TYR A 52 5.00 -16.76 12.16
C TYR A 52 5.08 -15.27 12.55
N ILE A 53 4.71 -14.92 13.79
CA ILE A 53 4.86 -13.55 14.31
C ILE A 53 6.32 -13.11 14.25
N ASN A 54 7.26 -13.95 14.72
CA ASN A 54 8.68 -13.63 14.68
C ASN A 54 9.19 -13.44 13.25
N HIS A 55 8.80 -14.34 12.33
CA HIS A 55 9.15 -14.21 10.91
C HIS A 55 8.63 -12.90 10.31
N LEU A 56 7.39 -12.50 10.60
CA LEU A 56 6.85 -11.23 10.12
C LEU A 56 7.59 -10.02 10.72
N GLN A 57 7.94 -10.05 12.01
CA GLN A 57 8.72 -8.99 12.64
C GLN A 57 10.08 -8.81 11.97
N ASP A 58 10.77 -9.91 11.67
CA ASP A 58 12.07 -9.85 10.98
C ASP A 58 11.93 -9.38 9.54
N LYS A 59 10.89 -9.82 8.82
CA LYS A 59 10.58 -9.32 7.48
C LYS A 59 10.35 -7.81 7.47
N VAL A 60 9.63 -7.28 8.45
CA VAL A 60 9.42 -5.83 8.59
C VAL A 60 10.74 -5.10 8.81
N LYS A 61 11.60 -5.58 9.72
CA LYS A 61 12.93 -4.99 9.97
C LYS A 61 13.79 -5.00 8.71
N GLN A 62 13.81 -6.12 7.97
CA GLN A 62 14.57 -6.23 6.72
C GLN A 62 14.07 -5.24 5.66
N LEU A 63 12.75 -5.10 5.49
CA LEU A 63 12.17 -4.13 4.55
C LEU A 63 12.46 -2.68 4.97
N GLN A 64 12.44 -2.38 6.26
CA GLN A 64 12.85 -1.09 6.80
C GLN A 64 14.33 -0.80 6.49
N ALA A 65 15.23 -1.74 6.78
CA ALA A 65 16.66 -1.59 6.49
C ALA A 65 16.93 -1.40 4.99
N LYS A 66 16.22 -2.13 4.12
CA LYS A 66 16.29 -1.96 2.66
C LYS A 66 15.84 -0.56 2.24
N ARG A 67 14.73 -0.06 2.80
CA ARG A 67 14.27 1.31 2.54
C ARG A 67 15.32 2.33 2.97
N ASP A 68 15.86 2.21 4.17
CA ASP A 68 16.81 3.18 4.72
C ASP A 68 18.15 3.17 3.95
N ALA A 69 18.59 2.01 3.49
CA ALA A 69 19.75 1.89 2.62
C ALA A 69 19.54 2.60 1.27
N LEU A 70 18.37 2.42 0.64
CA LEU A 70 18.00 3.12 -0.60
C LEU A 70 17.94 4.63 -0.40
N LEU A 71 17.37 5.10 0.71
CA LEU A 71 17.33 6.52 1.07
C LEU A 71 18.74 7.10 1.26
N LYS A 72 19.65 6.36 1.93
CA LYS A 72 21.04 6.79 2.11
C LYS A 72 21.79 6.88 0.78
N VAL A 73 21.67 5.87 -0.10
CA VAL A 73 22.32 5.88 -1.43
C VAL A 73 21.82 7.07 -2.27
N SER A 74 20.54 7.43 -2.17
CA SER A 74 20.00 8.62 -2.83
C SER A 74 20.58 9.95 -2.30
N ASN A 75 21.11 9.97 -1.07
CA ASN A 75 21.71 11.17 -0.47
C ASN A 75 23.23 11.24 -0.71
N PHE A 76 23.91 10.12 -0.98
CA PHE A 76 25.36 10.07 -1.21
C PHE A 76 25.79 10.36 -2.66
N SER A 77 24.88 10.46 -3.62
CA SER A 77 25.22 10.94 -4.98
C SER A 77 25.45 12.47 -5.04
N SER A 78 25.59 13.13 -3.88
CA SER A 78 25.74 14.57 -3.73
C SER A 78 26.81 14.92 -2.70
N THR A 79 28.06 14.62 -3.01
CA THR A 79 29.20 15.19 -2.27
C THR A 79 30.20 15.78 -3.27
N GLY A 80 30.00 17.06 -3.58
CA GLY A 80 31.04 18.00 -4.01
C GLY A 80 31.13 19.11 -2.96
N PRO A 81 32.30 19.75 -2.77
CA PRO A 81 32.55 20.59 -1.60
C PRO A 81 31.71 21.86 -1.64
N GLU A 82 30.93 22.01 -0.57
CA GLU A 82 30.54 23.24 0.12
C GLU A 82 31.14 24.53 -0.46
N ASN A 83 30.34 25.20 -1.28
CA ASN A 83 30.42 26.63 -1.49
C ASN A 83 29.02 27.22 -1.33
N GLU A 84 28.92 28.19 -0.43
CA GLU A 84 27.75 28.99 -0.11
C GLU A 84 27.05 29.48 -1.39
N SER A 85 25.82 28.99 -1.62
CA SER A 85 24.78 29.51 -2.56
C SER A 85 24.12 28.38 -3.36
N SER A 86 22.78 28.36 -3.31
CA SER A 86 21.85 27.50 -4.05
C SER A 86 21.46 26.19 -3.35
N CYS A 87 20.28 26.22 -2.76
CA CYS A 87 19.55 25.08 -2.22
C CYS A 87 19.19 24.07 -3.33
N THR A 88 20.13 23.18 -3.63
CA THR A 88 19.96 22.00 -4.50
C THR A 88 19.18 20.91 -3.76
N THR A 89 17.90 21.16 -3.51
CA THR A 89 16.95 20.05 -3.40
C THR A 89 17.13 19.20 -4.68
N HIS A 90 17.20 17.88 -4.58
CA HIS A 90 17.41 17.04 -5.77
C HIS A 90 16.18 17.12 -6.69
N HIS A 91 16.42 17.35 -7.99
CA HIS A 91 15.39 17.48 -9.02
C HIS A 91 14.89 16.08 -9.44
N LEU A 92 14.24 15.32 -8.55
CA LEU A 92 13.71 14.02 -8.98
C LEU A 92 12.56 14.24 -9.97
N PRO A 93 12.50 13.46 -11.06
CA PRO A 93 11.49 13.64 -12.10
C PRO A 93 10.07 13.40 -11.56
N PRO A 94 9.04 13.85 -12.29
CA PRO A 94 7.67 13.39 -12.09
C PRO A 94 7.61 11.86 -12.20
N LEU A 95 6.71 11.25 -11.44
CA LEU A 95 6.54 9.81 -11.44
C LEU A 95 5.05 9.50 -11.41
N VAL A 96 4.60 8.58 -12.25
CA VAL A 96 3.23 8.08 -12.28
C VAL A 96 3.25 6.58 -12.06
N PHE A 97 2.36 6.10 -11.21
CA PHE A 97 2.04 4.69 -11.07
C PHE A 97 0.55 4.50 -11.23
N VAL A 98 0.18 3.44 -11.96
CA VAL A 98 -1.20 3.01 -12.11
C VAL A 98 -1.27 1.58 -11.61
N HIS A 99 -2.20 1.30 -10.70
CA HIS A 99 -2.43 -0.07 -10.25
C HIS A 99 -3.91 -0.33 -9.97
N PRO A 100 -4.33 -1.60 -10.06
CA PRO A 100 -5.67 -2.00 -9.62
C PRO A 100 -5.90 -1.67 -8.15
N PHE A 101 -7.12 -1.25 -7.83
CA PHE A 101 -7.61 -1.02 -6.47
C PHE A 101 -8.99 -1.68 -6.32
N PRO A 102 -9.40 -2.19 -5.13
CA PRO A 102 -10.73 -2.77 -4.96
C PRO A 102 -11.83 -1.79 -5.38
N GLY A 103 -12.55 -2.11 -6.46
CA GLY A 103 -13.57 -1.24 -7.05
C GLY A 103 -13.12 -0.40 -8.26
N GLY A 104 -11.87 -0.50 -8.70
CA GLY A 104 -11.40 0.13 -9.94
C GLY A 104 -9.88 0.33 -10.01
N LEU A 105 -9.46 1.58 -10.21
CA LEU A 105 -8.06 1.96 -10.43
C LEU A 105 -7.60 3.03 -9.44
N GLU A 106 -6.36 2.88 -8.97
CA GLU A 106 -5.65 3.92 -8.22
C GLU A 106 -4.43 4.39 -9.00
N ILE A 107 -4.34 5.71 -9.15
CA ILE A 107 -3.32 6.40 -9.92
C ILE A 107 -2.58 7.31 -8.96
N MET A 108 -1.27 7.10 -8.80
CA MET A 108 -0.42 7.90 -7.93
C MET A 108 0.57 8.71 -8.74
N CYS A 109 0.52 10.02 -8.61
CA CYS A 109 1.40 10.96 -9.27
C CYS A 109 2.29 11.67 -8.23
N SER A 110 3.61 11.57 -8.37
CA SER A 110 4.58 12.35 -7.60
C SER A 110 5.09 13.51 -8.43
N TYR A 111 5.04 14.72 -7.88
CA TYR A 111 5.45 15.93 -8.57
C TYR A 111 6.19 16.88 -7.62
N SER A 112 7.35 17.39 -8.04
CA SER A 112 8.13 18.37 -7.28
C SER A 112 7.86 19.78 -7.77
N PHE A 113 7.54 20.70 -6.85
CA PHE A 113 7.31 22.09 -7.18
C PHE A 113 8.63 22.82 -7.43
N ARG A 114 8.84 23.28 -8.66
CA ARG A 114 9.98 24.15 -9.03
C ARG A 114 9.52 25.48 -9.58
N ARG A 115 8.52 25.47 -10.47
CA ARG A 115 7.96 26.64 -11.17
C ARG A 115 6.61 26.37 -11.83
N SER A 116 6.23 25.12 -12.05
CA SER A 116 4.96 24.74 -12.69
C SER A 116 3.93 24.20 -11.69
N VAL A 117 2.66 24.48 -12.00
CA VAL A 117 1.50 23.99 -11.27
C VAL A 117 1.24 22.55 -11.70
N PHE A 118 0.86 21.68 -10.76
CA PHE A 118 0.48 20.31 -11.10
C PHE A 118 -0.69 20.32 -12.10
N PRO A 119 -0.57 19.68 -13.28
CA PRO A 119 -1.56 19.79 -14.35
C PRO A 119 -2.78 18.87 -14.12
N MET A 120 -3.45 19.06 -12.97
CA MET A 120 -4.59 18.23 -12.53
C MET A 120 -5.70 18.18 -13.58
N SER A 121 -6.05 19.33 -14.16
CA SER A 121 -7.11 19.42 -15.18
C SER A 121 -6.81 18.55 -16.40
N ARG A 122 -5.56 18.54 -16.88
CA ARG A 122 -5.12 17.73 -18.00
C ARG A 122 -5.12 16.24 -17.67
N LEU A 123 -4.69 15.87 -16.47
CA LEU A 123 -4.76 14.48 -16.02
C LEU A 123 -6.21 14.00 -15.99
N LEU A 124 -7.11 14.76 -15.38
CA LEU A 124 -8.53 14.40 -15.31
C LEU A 124 -9.17 14.30 -16.70
N ASP A 125 -8.80 15.16 -17.66
CA ASP A 125 -9.26 15.07 -19.04
C ASP A 125 -8.79 13.78 -19.74
N ILE A 126 -7.54 13.37 -19.51
CA ILE A 126 -7.02 12.08 -20.03
C ILE A 126 -7.83 10.92 -19.43
N LEU A 127 -8.02 10.90 -18.10
CA LEU A 127 -8.79 9.84 -17.44
C LEU A 127 -10.23 9.77 -17.97
N HIS A 128 -10.86 10.92 -18.15
CA HIS A 128 -12.21 10.99 -18.71
C HIS A 128 -12.27 10.44 -20.14
N LYS A 129 -11.28 10.75 -20.99
CA LYS A 129 -11.19 10.20 -22.37
C LYS A 129 -10.97 8.70 -22.42
N GLU A 130 -10.29 8.15 -21.42
CA GLU A 130 -10.09 6.71 -21.25
C GLU A 130 -11.32 6.00 -20.67
N GLY A 131 -12.42 6.73 -20.42
CA GLY A 131 -13.65 6.18 -19.86
C GLY A 131 -13.58 5.90 -18.36
N LEU A 132 -12.59 6.48 -17.66
CA LEU A 132 -12.39 6.31 -16.23
C LEU A 132 -13.19 7.36 -15.45
N SER A 133 -14.13 6.91 -14.62
CA SER A 133 -14.91 7.79 -13.74
C SER A 133 -14.14 8.04 -12.45
N VAL A 134 -13.70 9.28 -12.22
CA VAL A 134 -12.94 9.64 -11.01
C VAL A 134 -13.88 9.79 -9.82
N VAL A 135 -13.62 9.03 -8.76
CA VAL A 135 -14.42 9.00 -7.52
C VAL A 135 -13.78 9.83 -6.41
N SER A 136 -12.45 9.77 -6.30
CA SER A 136 -11.74 10.50 -5.25
C SER A 136 -10.41 11.04 -5.74
N THR A 137 -9.97 12.15 -5.14
CA THR A 137 -8.63 12.70 -5.37
C THR A 137 -8.10 13.24 -4.06
N THR A 138 -6.93 12.75 -3.65
CA THR A 138 -6.24 13.16 -2.42
C THR A 138 -4.87 13.71 -2.77
N SER A 139 -4.46 14.79 -2.11
CA SER A 139 -3.16 15.43 -2.34
C SER A 139 -2.43 15.57 -1.01
N ILE A 140 -1.22 15.03 -0.93
CA ILE A 140 -0.39 15.09 0.27
C ILE A 140 0.94 15.76 -0.09
N ARG A 141 1.41 16.65 0.79
CA ARG A 141 2.75 17.25 0.68
C ARG A 141 3.73 16.54 1.61
N ARG A 142 4.83 16.03 1.08
CA ARG A 142 5.92 15.40 1.83
C ARG A 142 7.27 15.76 1.21
N ASP A 143 8.25 16.17 2.02
CA ASP A 143 9.64 16.42 1.61
C ASP A 143 9.78 17.36 0.39
N GLY A 144 8.94 18.40 0.30
CA GLY A 144 8.95 19.34 -0.83
C GLY A 144 8.29 18.83 -2.11
N ARG A 145 7.63 17.66 -2.07
CA ARG A 145 6.87 17.07 -3.18
C ARG A 145 5.38 16.97 -2.86
N PHE A 146 4.57 17.04 -3.90
CA PHE A 146 3.17 16.64 -3.85
C PHE A 146 3.04 15.21 -4.36
N ILE A 147 2.22 14.44 -3.65
CA ILE A 147 1.74 13.14 -4.08
C ILE A 147 0.24 13.27 -4.24
N HIS A 148 -0.22 13.13 -5.47
CA HIS A 148 -1.63 13.10 -5.83
C HIS A 148 -2.05 11.65 -6.02
N THR A 149 -3.08 11.23 -5.32
CA THR A 149 -3.71 9.92 -5.46
C THR A 149 -5.10 10.13 -6.05
N ILE A 150 -5.37 9.54 -7.20
CA ILE A 150 -6.65 9.61 -7.90
C ILE A 150 -7.23 8.20 -7.92
N GLN A 151 -8.47 8.06 -7.45
CA GLN A 151 -9.19 6.80 -7.50
C GLN A 151 -10.32 6.89 -8.49
N SER A 152 -10.45 5.87 -9.32
CA SER A 152 -11.47 5.77 -10.34
C SER A 152 -12.22 4.46 -10.23
N GLU A 153 -13.53 4.51 -10.47
CA GLU A 153 -14.37 3.32 -10.64
C GLU A 153 -14.21 2.80 -12.07
N ASN A 154 -13.88 1.51 -12.21
CA ASN A 154 -13.84 0.87 -13.52
C ASN A 154 -15.17 0.11 -13.74
N PRO A 155 -16.00 0.51 -14.72
CA PRO A 155 -17.31 -0.11 -14.96
C PRO A 155 -17.24 -1.57 -15.45
N ASN A 156 -16.06 -2.08 -15.84
CA ASN A 156 -15.88 -3.44 -16.36
C ASN A 156 -15.03 -4.29 -15.41
N HIS A 157 -15.66 -5.09 -14.56
CA HIS A 157 -14.96 -6.10 -13.75
C HIS A 157 -15.70 -7.44 -13.83
N PRO A 158 -15.00 -8.52 -14.22
CA PRO A 158 -14.33 -9.33 -13.20
C PRO A 158 -12.89 -9.78 -13.58
N ASN A 159 -12.02 -9.83 -12.57
CA ASN A 159 -10.63 -10.33 -12.55
C ASN A 159 -9.54 -9.48 -13.26
N MET A 160 -9.11 -8.41 -12.58
CA MET A 160 -8.07 -7.43 -12.94
C MET A 160 -6.66 -7.92 -12.55
N ILE A 161 -6.30 -9.16 -12.90
CA ILE A 161 -4.94 -9.65 -12.62
C ILE A 161 -4.00 -9.41 -13.82
N ASP A 162 -4.54 -9.10 -15.01
CA ASP A 162 -3.75 -9.09 -16.25
C ASP A 162 -4.10 -7.95 -17.23
N THR A 163 -4.62 -6.82 -16.74
CA THR A 163 -4.83 -5.63 -17.60
C THR A 163 -3.57 -4.77 -17.55
N ASP A 164 -2.91 -4.65 -18.70
CA ASP A 164 -1.74 -3.79 -18.87
C ASP A 164 -2.16 -2.31 -18.91
N TYR A 165 -1.69 -1.54 -17.92
CA TYR A 165 -1.93 -0.09 -17.81
C TYR A 165 -0.74 0.75 -18.28
N SER A 166 0.25 0.14 -18.93
CA SER A 166 1.46 0.81 -19.39
C SER A 166 1.14 1.98 -20.32
N GLU A 167 0.18 1.82 -21.25
CA GLU A 167 -0.23 2.89 -22.16
C GLU A 167 -0.81 4.10 -21.40
N LEU A 168 -1.69 3.85 -20.43
CA LEU A 168 -2.26 4.90 -19.58
C LEU A 168 -1.17 5.60 -18.77
N GLN A 169 -0.26 4.82 -18.18
CA GLN A 169 0.85 5.34 -17.40
C GLN A 169 1.77 6.22 -18.25
N ILE A 170 2.06 5.84 -19.49
CA ILE A 170 2.85 6.63 -20.44
C ILE A 170 2.13 7.95 -20.77
N LYS A 171 0.84 7.92 -21.14
CA LYS A 171 0.05 9.13 -21.45
C LYS A 171 0.04 10.13 -20.29
N LEU A 172 -0.14 9.61 -19.07
CA LEU A 172 -0.14 10.44 -17.85
C LEU A 172 1.26 11.00 -17.56
N MET A 173 2.31 10.21 -17.77
CA MET A 173 3.69 10.66 -17.61
C MET A 173 4.03 11.80 -18.59
N GLU A 174 3.64 11.66 -19.86
CA GLU A 174 3.84 12.71 -20.87
C GLU A 174 3.12 14.01 -20.49
N ALA A 175 1.89 13.92 -19.99
CA ALA A 175 1.13 15.09 -19.55
C ALA A 175 1.78 15.82 -18.36
N LEU A 176 2.44 15.07 -17.46
CA LEU A 176 3.20 15.67 -16.36
C LEU A 176 4.50 16.32 -16.84
N SER A 177 5.18 15.72 -17.81
CA SER A 177 6.43 16.26 -18.38
C SER A 177 6.19 17.49 -19.24
N SER A 178 5.12 17.53 -20.06
CA SER A 178 4.85 18.68 -20.92
C SER A 178 4.56 19.96 -20.13
N SER A 179 3.99 19.84 -18.92
CA SER A 179 3.70 20.99 -18.05
C SER A 179 4.96 21.62 -17.44
N ILE A 180 6.13 20.97 -17.55
CA ILE A 180 7.39 21.52 -17.07
C ILE A 180 7.95 22.53 -18.09
N ASP A 181 7.84 22.22 -19.38
CA ASP A 181 8.44 23.03 -20.46
C ASP A 181 7.69 24.35 -20.73
N ASP A 182 6.38 24.39 -20.52
CA ASP A 182 5.54 25.60 -20.70
C ASP A 182 5.88 26.74 -19.71
N SER A 183 6.74 26.48 -18.71
CA SER A 183 7.14 27.46 -17.69
C SER A 183 8.56 28.03 -17.89
N ILE A 184 9.20 27.74 -19.03
CA ILE A 184 10.55 28.23 -19.38
C ILE A 184 10.52 29.27 -20.53
N SER A 185 9.37 29.53 -21.15
CA SER A 185 9.21 30.60 -22.17
C SER A 185 8.68 31.92 -21.59
#